data_AF-A0A351SQ23-F1
#
_entry.id   AF-A0A351SQ23-F1
#
_cell.length_a   1.000
_cell.length_b   1.000
_cell.length_c   1.000
_cell.angle_alpha   90.00
_cell.angle_beta   90.00
_cell.angle_gamma   90.00
#
_symmetry.space_group_name_H-M   'P 1'
#
loop_
_entity.id
_entity.type
_entity.pdbx_description
1 polymer ?
#
loop_
_entity_poly.entity_id
_entity_poly.type
_entity_poly.pdbx_seq_one_letter_code
_entity_poly.pdbx_strand_id
1 'polypeptide(L)'
;MKWKIGNIEISGPIVLAPMAGISNSAYRRIIKEMGADLIYAEMVSDKAIVYNNQKTLDLLKMRDCERPIAQQIFGSDKESFVEAARMIEHSMHPDIIDINMGCP
;
A
#
# COMPACT_ATOMS: atom_id res chain seq x y z
N MET A 1 6.98 19.55 -8.04
CA MET A 1 8.21 18.95 -8.58
C MET A 1 7.92 17.48 -8.78
N LYS A 2 8.13 16.95 -10.00
CA LYS A 2 7.97 15.51 -10.28
C LYS A 2 9.16 14.73 -9.72
N TRP A 3 8.94 13.52 -9.24
CA TRP A 3 9.97 12.65 -8.67
C TRP A 3 9.64 11.17 -8.93
N LYS A 4 10.54 10.25 -8.55
CA LYS A 4 10.41 8.81 -8.86
C LYS A 4 10.80 7.92 -7.69
N ILE A 5 10.16 6.75 -7.64
CA ILE A 5 10.59 5.58 -6.84
C ILE A 5 10.80 4.43 -7.84
N GLY A 6 12.06 3.99 -8.03
CA GLY A 6 12.38 3.03 -9.09
C GLY A 6 11.93 3.54 -10.47
N ASN A 7 11.04 2.80 -11.12
CA ASN A 7 10.43 3.14 -12.41
C ASN A 7 9.08 3.88 -12.31
N ILE A 8 8.56 4.12 -11.10
CA ILE A 8 7.27 4.78 -10.88
C ILE A 8 7.46 6.29 -10.83
N GLU A 9 6.76 7.04 -11.69
CA GLU A 9 6.75 8.51 -11.70
C GLU A 9 5.61 9.06 -10.83
N ILE A 10 5.93 10.05 -9.99
CA ILE A 10 5.00 10.73 -9.09
C ILE A 10 4.97 12.21 -9.46
N SER A 11 3.76 12.73 -9.72
CA SER A 11 3.55 14.03 -10.36
C SER A 11 3.89 15.24 -9.47
N GLY A 12 3.96 15.05 -8.16
CA GLY A 12 4.08 16.13 -7.21
C GLY A 12 4.35 15.64 -5.78
N PRO A 13 4.45 16.58 -4.82
CA PRO A 13 4.92 16.28 -3.47
C PRO A 13 3.82 15.81 -2.51
N ILE A 14 2.55 15.76 -2.94
CA ILE A 14 1.44 15.48 -2.03
C ILE A 14 1.24 13.97 -1.91
N VAL A 15 1.50 13.43 -0.72
CA VAL A 15 1.41 11.99 -0.45
C VAL A 15 0.41 11.75 0.67
N LEU A 16 -0.55 10.86 0.44
CA LEU A 16 -1.43 10.37 1.51
C LEU A 16 -0.69 9.31 2.33
N ALA A 17 -0.58 9.54 3.64
CA ALA A 17 0.03 8.59 4.57
C ALA A 17 -0.83 7.32 4.77
N PRO A 18 -0.22 6.15 5.03
CA PRO A 18 -0.93 4.94 5.43
C PRO A 18 -1.54 5.11 6.81
N MET A 19 -2.84 4.85 6.96
CA MET A 19 -3.56 5.00 8.22
C MET A 19 -4.52 3.83 8.43
N ALA A 20 -4.19 2.94 9.36
CA ALA A 20 -5.02 1.79 9.69
C ALA A 20 -6.44 2.22 10.11
N GLY A 21 -7.46 1.58 9.52
CA GLY A 21 -8.88 1.90 9.70
C GLY A 21 -9.37 3.16 9.00
N ILE A 22 -8.50 3.90 8.29
CA ILE A 22 -8.86 5.17 7.63
C ILE A 22 -8.63 5.08 6.12
N SER A 23 -7.42 4.68 5.68
CA SER A 23 -7.01 4.74 4.28
C SER A 23 -7.54 3.58 3.42
N ASN A 24 -8.84 3.28 3.55
CA ASN A 24 -9.54 2.32 2.70
C ASN A 24 -9.74 2.85 1.27
N SER A 25 -10.10 1.98 0.32
CA SER A 25 -10.22 2.34 -1.11
C SER A 25 -11.19 3.51 -1.37
N ALA A 26 -12.31 3.61 -0.65
CA ALA A 26 -13.25 4.72 -0.83
C ALA A 26 -12.61 6.06 -0.45
N TYR A 27 -11.95 6.13 0.70
CA TYR A 27 -11.24 7.33 1.15
C TYR A 27 -10.10 7.70 0.19
N ARG A 28 -9.28 6.71 -0.18
CA ARG A 28 -8.14 6.91 -1.10
C ARG A 28 -8.54 7.49 -2.45
N ARG A 29 -9.67 7.03 -3.01
CA ARG A 29 -10.20 7.56 -4.28
C ARG A 29 -10.61 9.02 -4.18
N ILE A 30 -11.28 9.40 -3.09
CA ILE A 30 -11.62 10.80 -2.83
C ILE A 30 -10.35 11.64 -2.74
N ILE A 31 -9.34 11.18 -1.98
CA ILE A 31 -8.07 11.89 -1.84
C ILE A 31 -7.32 11.98 -3.17
N LYS A 32 -7.40 10.96 -4.02
CA LYS A 32 -6.83 10.99 -5.37
C LYS A 32 -7.50 12.04 -6.26
N GLU A 33 -8.84 12.12 -6.23
CA GLU A 33 -9.63 13.15 -6.92
C GLU A 33 -9.32 14.56 -6.41
N MET A 34 -8.93 14.70 -5.13
CA MET A 34 -8.50 15.97 -4.53
C MET A 34 -7.05 16.36 -4.86
N GLY A 35 -6.32 15.55 -5.63
CA GLY A 35 -4.99 15.90 -6.14
C GLY A 35 -3.81 15.30 -5.41
N ALA A 36 -3.98 14.21 -4.65
CA ALA A 36 -2.83 13.47 -4.12
C ALA A 36 -2.02 12.79 -5.23
N ASP A 37 -0.71 12.99 -5.22
CA ASP A 37 0.21 12.49 -6.24
C ASP A 37 0.56 11.02 -6.04
N LEU A 38 0.70 10.59 -4.77
CA LEU A 38 0.87 9.20 -4.34
C LEU A 38 -0.06 8.91 -3.17
N ILE A 39 -0.66 7.73 -3.14
CA ILE A 39 -1.50 7.30 -2.02
C ILE A 39 -1.04 5.95 -1.46
N TYR A 40 -1.26 5.75 -0.17
CA TYR A 40 -0.98 4.49 0.51
C TYR A 40 -2.28 3.78 0.89
N ALA A 41 -2.30 2.46 0.72
CA ALA A 41 -3.28 1.60 1.36
C ALA A 41 -3.09 1.58 2.89
N GLU A 42 -4.02 0.93 3.59
CA GLU A 42 -3.84 0.68 5.03
C GLU A 42 -2.57 -0.14 5.29
N MET A 43 -1.97 0.11 6.45
CA MET A 43 -0.87 -0.70 6.96
C MET A 43 -1.41 -2.04 7.44
N VAL A 44 -0.86 -3.15 6.93
CA VAL A 44 -1.31 -4.51 7.28
C VAL A 44 -0.18 -5.43 7.70
N SER A 45 -0.50 -6.44 8.51
CA SER A 45 0.48 -7.43 8.97
C SER A 45 0.85 -8.41 7.86
N ASP A 46 2.15 -8.61 7.65
CA ASP A 46 2.71 -9.60 6.73
C ASP A 46 2.26 -11.04 7.08
N LYS A 47 2.28 -11.42 8.36
CA LYS A 47 1.80 -12.72 8.84
C LYS A 47 0.32 -12.93 8.56
N ALA A 48 -0.50 -11.90 8.76
CA ALA A 48 -1.92 -12.01 8.46
C ALA A 48 -2.16 -12.25 6.97
N ILE A 49 -1.34 -11.69 6.07
CA ILE A 49 -1.35 -12.00 4.65
C ILE A 49 -0.95 -13.46 4.41
N VAL A 50 0.19 -13.90 4.95
CA VAL A 50 0.71 -15.28 4.79
C VAL A 50 -0.28 -16.32 5.29
N TYR A 51 -1.01 -16.04 6.37
CA TYR A 51 -2.07 -16.91 6.89
C TYR A 51 -3.42 -16.77 6.16
N ASN A 52 -3.47 -16.07 5.02
CA ASN A 52 -4.67 -15.84 4.23
C ASN A 52 -5.84 -15.26 5.05
N ASN A 53 -5.54 -14.32 5.96
CA ASN A 53 -6.59 -13.64 6.71
C ASN A 53 -7.43 -12.77 5.75
N GLN A 54 -8.68 -13.19 5.52
CA GLN A 54 -9.54 -12.52 4.54
C GLN A 54 -9.76 -11.03 4.82
N LYS A 55 -9.89 -10.65 6.11
CA LYS A 55 -10.07 -9.24 6.47
C LYS A 55 -8.86 -8.43 6.06
N THR A 56 -7.65 -8.93 6.32
CA THR A 56 -6.41 -8.27 5.89
C THR A 56 -6.30 -8.18 4.38
N LEU A 57 -6.61 -9.25 3.65
CA LEU A 57 -6.59 -9.25 2.19
C LEU A 57 -7.59 -8.24 1.60
N ASP A 58 -8.74 -8.05 2.25
CA ASP A 58 -9.73 -7.07 1.82
C ASP A 58 -9.22 -5.62 1.94
N LEU A 59 -8.35 -5.32 2.92
CA LEU A 59 -7.75 -3.99 3.08
C LEU A 59 -6.76 -3.64 1.96
N LEU A 60 -6.17 -4.66 1.33
CA LEU A 60 -5.23 -4.51 0.21
C LEU A 60 -5.92 -4.30 -1.14
N LYS A 61 -7.25 -4.45 -1.21
CA LYS A 61 -8.00 -4.24 -2.45
C LYS A 61 -7.83 -2.79 -2.93
N MET A 62 -7.60 -2.65 -4.22
CA MET A 62 -7.40 -1.38 -4.91
C MET A 62 -8.07 -1.39 -6.28
N ARG A 63 -8.24 -0.19 -6.86
CA ARG A 63 -8.67 0.02 -8.25
C ARG A 63 -7.61 0.77 -9.02
N ASP A 64 -7.60 0.64 -10.34
CA ASP A 64 -6.60 1.32 -11.17
C ASP A 64 -6.64 2.85 -11.09
N CYS A 65 -7.80 3.43 -10.76
CA CYS A 65 -7.90 4.88 -10.54
C CYS A 65 -7.16 5.37 -9.29
N GLU A 66 -6.67 4.48 -8.44
CA GLU A 66 -5.89 4.81 -7.26
C GLU A 66 -4.39 4.94 -7.58
N ARG A 67 -3.95 4.55 -8.78
CA ARG A 67 -2.52 4.57 -9.15
C ARG A 67 -1.96 5.99 -9.31
N PRO A 68 -0.69 6.26 -8.95
CA PRO A 68 0.20 5.33 -8.25
C PRO A 68 -0.21 5.12 -6.78
N ILE A 69 -0.18 3.86 -6.35
CA ILE A 69 -0.51 3.43 -4.99
C ILE A 69 0.59 2.54 -4.40
N ALA A 70 0.89 2.76 -3.13
CA ALA A 70 1.74 1.92 -2.31
C ALA A 70 0.91 1.05 -1.35
N GLN A 71 1.30 -0.22 -1.18
CA GLN A 71 0.75 -1.08 -0.12
C GLN A 71 1.83 -1.31 0.94
N GLN A 72 1.50 -0.94 2.19
CA GLN A 72 2.44 -0.99 3.29
C GLN A 72 2.22 -2.25 4.14
N ILE A 73 3.27 -3.04 4.31
CA ILE A 73 3.29 -4.20 5.20
C ILE A 73 4.19 -3.97 6.41
N PHE A 74 3.85 -4.59 7.53
CA PHE A 74 4.69 -4.61 8.74
C PHE A 74 4.79 -6.02 9.31
N GLY A 75 5.87 -6.29 10.03
CA GLY A 75 6.25 -7.63 10.46
C GLY A 75 7.57 -7.64 11.23
N SER A 76 8.07 -8.84 11.53
CA SER A 76 9.28 -9.01 12.34
C SER A 76 10.27 -10.05 11.84
N ASP A 77 9.92 -10.83 10.82
CA ASP A 77 10.83 -11.82 10.23
C ASP A 77 10.89 -11.70 8.71
N LYS A 78 12.06 -12.04 8.16
CA LYS A 78 12.35 -11.85 6.74
C LYS A 78 11.48 -12.75 5.88
N GLU A 79 11.23 -13.96 6.35
CA GLU A 79 10.47 -14.99 5.67
C GLU A 79 9.03 -14.52 5.41
N SER A 80 8.35 -13.98 6.43
CA SER A 80 7.00 -13.45 6.29
C SER A 80 6.94 -12.23 5.36
N PHE A 81 7.90 -11.31 5.44
CA PHE A 81 7.96 -10.15 4.54
C PHE A 81 8.08 -10.56 3.07
N VAL A 82 8.99 -11.49 2.77
CA VAL A 82 9.22 -11.95 1.39
C VAL A 82 7.98 -12.65 0.84
N GLU A 83 7.34 -13.51 1.62
CA GLU A 83 6.16 -14.23 1.16
C GLU A 83 4.96 -13.29 0.99
N ALA A 84 4.71 -12.41 1.95
CA ALA A 84 3.65 -11.41 1.86
C ALA A 84 3.82 -10.50 0.63
N ALA A 85 5.05 -10.05 0.35
CA ALA A 85 5.34 -9.23 -0.82
C ALA A 85 5.02 -9.95 -2.14
N ARG A 86 5.36 -11.24 -2.27
CA ARG A 86 5.00 -12.06 -3.44
C ARG A 86 3.48 -12.23 -3.58
N MET A 87 2.79 -12.49 -2.48
CA MET A 87 1.34 -12.61 -2.48
C MET A 87 0.65 -11.31 -2.92
N ILE A 88 1.14 -10.17 -2.41
CA ILE A 88 0.65 -8.84 -2.80
C ILE A 88 0.91 -8.57 -4.29
N GLU A 89 2.14 -8.81 -4.74
CA GLU A 89 2.52 -8.63 -6.15
C GLU A 89 1.59 -9.46 -7.06
N HIS A 90 1.33 -10.72 -6.72
CA HIS A 90 0.53 -11.62 -7.56
C HIS A 90 -0.98 -11.33 -7.53
N SER A 91 -1.52 -10.86 -6.41
CA SER A 91 -2.98 -10.72 -6.24
C SER A 91 -3.51 -9.31 -6.44
N MET A 92 -2.71 -8.28 -6.11
CA MET A 92 -3.16 -6.88 -6.09
C MET A 92 -2.40 -6.00 -7.08
N HIS A 93 -1.16 -6.37 -7.44
CA HIS A 93 -0.29 -5.63 -8.37
C HIS A 93 -0.16 -4.11 -8.05
N PRO A 94 0.18 -3.71 -6.81
CA PRO A 94 0.41 -2.29 -6.51
C PRO A 94 1.65 -1.76 -7.25
N ASP A 95 1.75 -0.44 -7.39
CA ASP A 95 2.93 0.17 -8.03
C ASP A 95 4.15 0.11 -7.10
N ILE A 96 3.92 0.13 -5.78
CA ILE A 96 4.95 0.11 -4.74
C ILE A 96 4.53 -0.83 -3.61
N ILE A 97 5.47 -1.65 -3.13
CA ILE A 97 5.36 -2.36 -1.85
C ILE A 97 6.28 -1.65 -0.86
N ASP A 98 5.73 -1.22 0.26
CA ASP A 98 6.42 -0.47 1.29
C ASP A 98 6.52 -1.30 2.58
N ILE A 99 7.60 -1.12 3.34
CA ILE A 99 7.82 -1.81 4.62
C ILE A 99 7.79 -0.77 5.74
N ASN A 100 6.83 -0.92 6.65
CA ASN A 100 6.77 -0.07 7.83
C ASN A 100 7.89 -0.45 8.81
N MET A 101 8.83 0.48 9.01
CA MET A 101 9.86 0.42 10.06
C MET A 101 9.76 1.62 11.02
N GLY A 102 8.58 2.24 11.11
CA GLY A 102 8.35 3.47 11.87
C GLY A 102 7.37 3.35 13.03
N CYS A 103 6.54 2.29 13.06
CA CYS A 103 5.62 2.04 14.16
C CYS A 103 6.42 1.64 15.42
N PRO A 104 6.30 2.37 16.54
CA PRO A 104 6.96 2.01 17.80
C PRO A 104 6.34 0.79 18.47
#